data_AF-A0A4S2D468-F1
#
_entry.id   AF-A0A4S2D468-F1
#
_cell.length_a   1.000
_cell.length_b   1.000
_cell.length_c   1.000
_cell.angle_alpha   90.00
_cell.angle_beta   90.00
_cell.angle_gamma   90.00
#
_symmetry.space_group_name_H-M   'P 1'
#
loop_
_entity.id
_entity.type
_entity.pdbx_description
1 polymer ?
#
loop_
_entity_poly.entity_id
_entity_poly.type
_entity_poly.pdbx_seq_one_letter_code
_entity_poly.pdbx_strand_id
1 'polypeptide(L)'
;MIRAGRASLVVSSVETDPDLVSQHLGLSPRTVIRKGEVSRSGRVREHHTWAVDARTFSNDDDDQTGTAALTALLEQCRAAFGRVGTLPADCRARIVWSADSDSAQGGFVLTAAVAALDRRARCRPLRDAVSG
;
A
#
# COMPACT_ATOMS: atom_id res chain seq x y z
N MET A 1 -21.26 2.93 -9.75
CA MET A 1 -20.61 1.82 -10.50
C MET A 1 -19.12 1.89 -10.20
N ILE A 2 -18.44 0.76 -9.92
CA ILE A 2 -17.00 0.82 -9.61
C ILE A 2 -16.18 0.78 -10.91
N ARG A 3 -15.46 1.87 -11.22
CA ARG A 3 -14.78 2.05 -12.51
C ARG A 3 -13.35 1.50 -12.55
N ALA A 4 -12.68 1.42 -11.41
CA ALA A 4 -11.33 0.89 -11.32
C ALA A 4 -10.97 0.46 -9.89
N GLY A 5 -10.26 -0.65 -9.75
CA GLY A 5 -9.60 -1.04 -8.50
C GLY A 5 -8.12 -0.65 -8.52
N ARG A 6 -7.63 0.00 -7.46
CA ARG A 6 -6.19 0.22 -7.24
C ARG A 6 -5.78 -0.34 -5.90
N ALA A 7 -4.68 -1.08 -5.87
CA ALA A 7 -4.07 -1.56 -4.64
C ALA A 7 -2.56 -1.28 -4.67
N SER A 8 -2.02 -0.83 -3.55
CA SER A 8 -0.61 -0.51 -3.41
C SER A 8 -0.08 -0.98 -2.05
N LEU A 9 1.10 -1.61 -2.03
CA LEU A 9 1.87 -1.82 -0.82
C LEU A 9 2.79 -0.62 -0.65
N VAL A 10 2.70 0.06 0.50
CA VAL A 10 3.48 1.25 0.83
C VAL A 10 4.28 0.97 2.09
N VAL A 11 5.58 1.23 2.03
CA VAL A 11 6.48 1.25 3.19
C VAL A 11 6.96 2.67 3.40
N SER A 12 6.78 3.19 4.61
CA SER A 12 7.36 4.46 5.04
C SER A 12 8.41 4.24 6.11
N SER A 13 9.54 4.91 6.01
CA SER A 13 10.67 4.82 6.96
C SER A 13 11.25 6.21 7.25
N VAL A 14 11.85 6.37 8.42
CA VAL A 14 12.52 7.63 8.80
C VAL A 14 13.98 7.60 8.36
N GLU A 15 14.62 6.44 8.47
CA GLU A 15 16.06 6.25 8.26
C GLU A 15 16.36 5.14 7.24
N THR A 16 15.55 4.07 7.22
CA THR A 16 15.79 2.95 6.30
C THR A 16 15.67 3.41 4.84
N ASP A 17 16.75 3.22 4.08
CA ASP A 17 16.79 3.54 2.66
C ASP A 17 15.79 2.68 1.86
N PRO A 18 14.99 3.25 0.94
CA PRO A 18 14.12 2.51 0.03
C PRO A 18 14.80 1.37 -0.75
N ASP A 19 16.09 1.47 -1.04
CA ASP A 19 16.85 0.44 -1.73
C ASP A 19 17.07 -0.79 -0.82
N LEU A 20 17.25 -0.59 0.49
CA LEU A 20 17.26 -1.68 1.47
C LEU A 20 15.88 -2.34 1.60
N VAL A 21 14.80 -1.55 1.57
CA VAL A 21 13.43 -2.10 1.54
C VAL A 21 13.23 -3.00 0.32
N SER A 22 13.70 -2.58 -0.85
CA SER A 22 13.63 -3.36 -2.09
C SER A 22 14.36 -4.69 -1.98
N GLN A 23 15.59 -4.67 -1.43
CA GLN A 23 16.40 -5.87 -1.20
C GLN A 23 15.72 -6.82 -0.21
N HIS A 24 15.22 -6.26 0.91
CA HIS A 24 14.60 -7.04 1.97
C HIS A 24 13.32 -7.75 1.53
N LEU A 25 12.46 -7.03 0.80
CA LEU A 25 11.21 -7.57 0.30
C LEU A 25 11.39 -8.39 -1.00
N GLY A 26 12.51 -8.22 -1.71
CA GLY A 26 12.73 -8.82 -3.03
C GLY A 26 11.75 -8.29 -4.07
N LEU A 27 11.32 -7.04 -3.93
CA LEU A 27 10.34 -6.38 -4.79
C LEU A 27 10.96 -5.13 -5.41
N SER A 28 10.62 -4.87 -6.68
CA SER A 28 10.99 -3.62 -7.35
C SER A 28 9.90 -2.57 -7.16
N PRO A 29 10.20 -1.41 -6.52
CA PRO A 29 9.22 -0.36 -6.34
C PRO A 29 8.81 0.26 -7.67
N ARG A 30 7.57 0.74 -7.73
CA ARG A 30 7.11 1.67 -8.76
C ARG A 30 7.29 3.12 -8.35
N THR A 31 7.19 3.39 -7.05
CA THR A 31 7.36 4.73 -6.49
C THR A 31 8.41 4.69 -5.40
N VAL A 32 9.37 5.60 -5.49
CA VAL A 32 10.34 5.90 -4.44
C VAL A 32 10.36 7.41 -4.25
N ILE A 33 10.20 7.85 -3.01
CA ILE A 33 10.36 9.24 -2.60
C ILE A 33 11.29 9.22 -1.40
N ARG A 34 12.42 9.93 -1.49
CA ARG A 34 13.37 9.99 -0.38
C ARG A 34 13.04 11.15 0.55
N LYS A 35 13.38 10.97 1.83
CA LYS A 35 13.39 12.05 2.81
C LYS A 35 14.26 13.20 2.30
N GLY A 36 13.82 14.43 2.52
CA GLY A 36 14.47 15.63 2.02
C GLY A 36 14.03 16.06 0.61
N GLU A 37 13.34 15.19 -0.15
CA GLU A 37 12.78 15.60 -1.44
C GLU A 37 11.68 16.65 -1.26
N VAL A 38 11.68 17.66 -2.12
CA VAL A 38 10.69 18.73 -2.12
C VAL A 38 9.52 18.29 -3.00
N SER A 39 8.34 18.18 -2.39
CA SER A 39 7.10 17.89 -3.12
C SER A 39 6.68 19.07 -4.01
N ARG A 40 5.77 18.82 -4.96
CA ARG A 40 5.22 19.88 -5.84
C ARG A 40 4.57 21.04 -5.08
N SER A 41 4.14 20.84 -3.83
CA SER A 41 3.59 21.89 -2.97
C SER A 41 4.64 22.62 -2.13
N GLY A 42 5.93 22.39 -2.38
CA GLY A 42 7.04 22.99 -1.63
C GLY A 42 7.32 22.35 -0.28
N ARG A 43 6.51 21.37 0.16
CA ARG A 43 6.76 20.66 1.43
C ARG A 43 7.89 19.66 1.27
N VAL A 44 8.85 19.71 2.19
CA VAL A 44 9.94 18.73 2.31
C VAL A 44 9.38 17.43 2.88
N ARG A 45 9.77 16.30 2.31
CA ARG A 45 9.37 14.98 2.80
C ARG A 45 10.18 14.63 4.05
N GLU A 46 9.48 14.41 5.16
CA GLU A 46 10.10 14.03 6.44
C GLU A 46 10.46 12.54 6.52
N HIS A 47 9.90 11.72 5.61
CA HIS A 47 10.04 10.26 5.57
C HIS A 47 10.38 9.79 4.17
N HIS A 48 11.11 8.69 4.08
CA HIS A 48 11.20 7.90 2.87
C HIS A 48 9.87 7.19 2.62
N THR A 49 9.48 7.09 1.35
CA THR A 49 8.31 6.34 0.89
C THR A 49 8.74 5.41 -0.23
N TRP A 50 8.42 4.13 -0.07
CA TRP A 50 8.62 3.08 -1.06
C TRP A 50 7.25 2.47 -1.35
N ALA A 51 6.90 2.28 -2.62
CA ALA A 51 5.63 1.65 -2.95
C ALA A 51 5.67 0.80 -4.22
N VAL A 52 4.87 -0.28 -4.17
CA VAL A 52 4.54 -1.13 -5.31
C VAL A 52 3.04 -1.04 -5.52
N ASP A 53 2.62 -0.80 -6.77
CA ASP A 53 1.23 -0.82 -7.17
C ASP A 53 0.92 -2.12 -7.92
N ALA A 54 -0.23 -2.71 -7.63
CA ALA A 54 -0.84 -3.66 -8.55
C ALA A 54 -1.11 -2.98 -9.89
N ARG A 55 -1.08 -3.77 -10.97
CA ARG A 55 -1.54 -3.28 -12.28
C ARG A 55 -3.00 -2.82 -12.14
N THR A 56 -3.38 -1.77 -12.86
CA THR A 56 -4.77 -1.30 -12.87
C THR A 56 -5.66 -2.38 -13.47
N PHE A 57 -6.71 -2.78 -12.75
CA PHE A 57 -7.70 -3.72 -13.26
C PHE A 57 -8.94 -2.95 -13.72
N SER A 58 -9.39 -3.28 -14.94
CA SER A 58 -10.75 -3.00 -15.39
C SER A 58 -11.67 -3.83 -14.50
N ASN A 59 -12.54 -3.18 -13.73
CA ASN A 59 -13.59 -3.91 -13.03
C ASN A 59 -14.65 -4.23 -14.07
N ASP A 60 -14.68 -5.46 -14.56
CA ASP A 60 -15.86 -5.98 -15.26
C ASP A 60 -17.00 -6.16 -14.24
N ASP A 61 -18.25 -6.18 -14.70
CA ASP A 61 -19.47 -6.09 -13.88
C ASP A 61 -19.58 -7.11 -12.72
N ASP A 62 -18.76 -8.17 -12.74
CA ASP A 62 -18.67 -9.21 -11.71
C ASP A 62 -17.76 -8.85 -10.50
N ASP A 63 -16.88 -7.85 -10.58
CA ASP A 63 -16.03 -7.43 -9.46
C ASP A 63 -16.37 -6.02 -8.95
N GLN A 64 -17.55 -5.92 -8.35
CA GLN A 64 -18.10 -4.70 -7.75
C GLN A 64 -17.45 -4.31 -6.43
N THR A 65 -16.37 -4.98 -6.02
CA THR A 65 -15.64 -4.63 -4.79
C THR A 65 -14.26 -4.09 -5.10
N GLY A 66 -13.71 -4.29 -6.30
CA GLY A 66 -12.33 -3.96 -6.63
C GLY A 66 -11.32 -4.92 -6.01
N THR A 67 -11.76 -6.10 -5.55
CA THR A 67 -10.95 -7.07 -4.81
C THR A 67 -9.90 -7.73 -5.71
N ALA A 68 -10.12 -7.81 -7.03
CA ALA A 68 -9.14 -8.28 -8.00
C ALA A 68 -7.80 -7.52 -7.91
N ALA A 69 -7.84 -6.20 -7.74
CA ALA A 69 -6.63 -5.39 -7.59
C ALA A 69 -5.86 -5.75 -6.31
N LEU A 70 -6.59 -6.00 -5.21
CA LEU A 70 -5.99 -6.45 -3.96
C LEU A 70 -5.41 -7.86 -4.12
N THR A 71 -6.15 -8.82 -4.68
CA THR A 71 -5.67 -10.18 -4.93
C THR A 71 -4.41 -10.18 -5.78
N ALA A 72 -4.38 -9.40 -6.85
CA ALA A 72 -3.19 -9.26 -7.70
C ALA A 72 -2.00 -8.65 -6.96
N LEU A 73 -2.22 -7.65 -6.10
CA LEU A 73 -1.17 -7.12 -5.24
C LEU A 73 -0.65 -8.22 -4.30
N LEU A 74 -1.55 -8.98 -3.68
CA LEU A 74 -1.17 -10.04 -2.75
C LEU A 74 -0.38 -11.15 -3.48
N GLU A 75 -0.79 -11.54 -4.68
CA GLU A 75 -0.04 -12.50 -5.49
C GLU A 75 1.36 -11.97 -5.86
N GLN A 76 1.46 -10.71 -6.28
CA GLN A 76 2.75 -10.07 -6.59
C GLN A 76 3.66 -10.01 -5.36
N CYS A 77 3.10 -9.72 -4.19
CA CYS A 77 3.84 -9.60 -2.93
C CYS A 77 3.97 -10.94 -2.18
N ARG A 78 3.54 -12.07 -2.77
CA ARG A 78 3.46 -13.35 -2.07
C ARG A 78 4.80 -13.79 -1.45
N ALA A 79 5.89 -13.62 -2.18
CA ALA A 79 7.24 -13.96 -1.71
C ALA A 79 7.74 -13.02 -0.61
N ALA A 80 7.17 -11.82 -0.52
CA ALA A 80 7.58 -10.78 0.43
C ALA A 80 6.82 -10.85 1.76
N PHE A 81 5.63 -11.46 1.84
CA PHE A 81 4.78 -11.40 3.05
C PHE A 81 5.48 -11.85 4.33
N GLY A 82 6.20 -12.97 4.29
CA GLY A 82 6.96 -13.46 5.44
C GLY A 82 8.11 -12.52 5.85
N ARG A 83 8.57 -11.68 4.93
CA ARG A 83 9.68 -10.73 5.14
C ARG A 83 9.21 -9.35 5.58
N VAL A 84 7.95 -8.98 5.32
CA VAL A 84 7.41 -7.70 5.78
C VAL A 84 7.46 -7.55 7.30
N GLY A 85 7.20 -8.63 8.04
CA GLY A 85 7.33 -8.65 9.51
C GLY A 85 8.77 -8.58 10.02
N THR A 86 9.76 -8.69 9.14
CA THR A 86 11.19 -8.64 9.46
C THR A 86 11.84 -7.33 9.02
N LEU A 87 11.06 -6.38 8.50
CA LEU A 87 11.55 -5.05 8.18
C LEU A 87 12.09 -4.37 9.46
N PRO A 88 13.05 -3.43 9.31
CA PRO A 88 13.52 -2.61 10.40
C PRO A 88 12.39 -1.94 11.20
N ALA A 89 12.61 -1.70 12.49
CA ALA A 89 11.58 -1.18 13.39
C ALA A 89 11.06 0.23 13.03
N ASP A 90 11.84 1.02 12.28
CA ASP A 90 11.42 2.33 11.77
C ASP A 90 10.52 2.24 10.53
N CYS A 91 10.42 1.05 9.92
CA CYS A 91 9.58 0.80 8.76
C CYS A 91 8.13 0.55 9.17
N ARG A 92 7.20 1.25 8.50
CA ARG A 92 5.76 0.99 8.58
C ARG A 92 5.24 0.55 7.23
N ALA A 93 4.87 -0.72 7.13
CA ALA A 93 4.30 -1.31 5.92
C ALA A 93 2.76 -1.36 5.99
N ARG A 94 2.11 -0.82 4.97
CA ARG A 94 0.65 -0.78 4.83
C ARG A 94 0.22 -1.09 3.39
N ILE A 95 -0.87 -1.82 3.25
CA ILE A 95 -1.57 -1.96 1.97
C ILE A 95 -2.67 -0.91 1.93
N VAL A 96 -2.69 -0.12 0.87
CA VAL A 96 -3.75 0.84 0.56
C VAL A 96 -4.48 0.32 -0.65
N TRP A 97 -5.79 0.15 -0.53
CA TRP A 97 -6.63 -0.27 -1.64
C TRP A 97 -7.90 0.57 -1.70
N SER A 98 -8.26 0.95 -2.93
CA SER A 98 -9.46 1.70 -3.25
C SER A 98 -10.20 1.07 -4.41
N ALA A 99 -11.50 0.94 -4.25
CA ALA A 99 -12.44 0.65 -5.32
C ALA A 99 -13.12 1.97 -5.70
N ASP A 100 -12.86 2.45 -6.92
CA ASP A 100 -13.41 3.72 -7.42
C ASP A 100 -14.89 3.59 -7.71
N SER A 101 -15.73 3.66 -6.66
CA SER A 101 -17.18 3.77 -6.75
C SER A 101 -17.55 5.25 -6.91
N ASP A 102 -18.62 5.59 -7.63
CA ASP A 102 -19.16 6.97 -7.74
C ASP A 102 -19.41 7.66 -6.37
N SER A 103 -19.33 6.90 -5.27
CA SER A 103 -19.14 7.41 -3.91
C SER A 103 -17.66 7.34 -3.53
N ALA A 104 -17.00 8.51 -3.45
CA ALA A 104 -15.57 8.71 -3.17
C ALA A 104 -15.09 8.26 -1.76
N GLN A 105 -15.57 7.13 -1.24
CA GLN A 105 -15.29 6.63 0.10
C GLN A 105 -15.09 5.11 0.07
N GLY A 106 -13.83 4.68 -0.03
CA GLY A 106 -13.51 3.25 0.00
C GLY A 106 -12.03 2.96 0.07
N GLY A 107 -11.27 3.70 0.87
CA GLY A 107 -9.87 3.39 1.15
C GLY A 107 -9.74 2.52 2.39
N PHE A 108 -9.27 1.28 2.24
CA PHE A 108 -8.93 0.43 3.39
C PHE A 108 -7.43 0.34 3.57
N VAL A 109 -6.98 0.40 4.82
CA VAL A 109 -5.57 0.27 5.19
C VAL A 109 -5.39 -1.03 5.96
N LEU A 110 -4.67 -1.99 5.39
CA LEU A 110 -4.24 -3.20 6.09
C LEU A 110 -2.78 -3.04 6.50
N THR A 111 -2.50 -3.14 7.79
CA THR A 111 -1.10 -3.25 8.26
C THR A 111 -0.57 -4.57 7.75
N ALA A 112 0.56 -4.57 7.04
CA ALA A 112 0.99 -5.75 6.28
C ALA A 112 1.30 -6.99 7.15
N ALA A 113 1.56 -6.80 8.45
CA ALA A 113 1.63 -7.89 9.43
C ALA A 113 0.32 -8.70 9.57
N VAL A 114 -0.83 -8.08 9.26
CA VAL A 114 -2.16 -8.70 9.34
C VAL A 114 -2.48 -9.54 8.09
N ALA A 115 -1.93 -9.19 6.93
CA ALA A 115 -2.15 -9.94 5.68
C ALA A 115 -1.50 -11.34 5.70
N ALA A 116 -0.46 -11.53 6.52
CA ALA A 116 0.19 -12.83 6.70
C ALA A 116 -0.65 -13.82 7.52
N LEU A 117 -1.67 -13.36 8.27
CA LEU A 117 -2.29 -14.19 9.29
C LEU A 117 -3.74 -14.62 9.05
N ASP A 118 -4.52 -14.01 8.15
CA ASP A 118 -5.95 -14.35 8.13
C ASP A 118 -6.71 -14.02 6.84
N ARG A 119 -7.46 -15.02 6.33
CA ARG A 119 -8.50 -14.87 5.29
C ARG A 119 -9.76 -14.14 5.82
N ARG A 120 -9.77 -13.70 7.09
CA ARG A 120 -10.90 -13.03 7.76
C ARG A 120 -10.56 -11.71 8.46
N ALA A 121 -9.42 -11.09 8.14
CA ALA A 121 -8.98 -9.87 8.80
C ALA A 121 -9.99 -8.71 8.61
N ARG A 122 -10.63 -8.32 9.72
CA ARG A 122 -11.65 -7.27 9.81
C ARG A 122 -11.06 -5.93 9.35
N CYS A 123 -11.55 -5.43 8.22
CA CYS A 123 -11.26 -4.11 7.69
C CYS A 123 -11.74 -3.02 8.66
N ARG A 124 -10.85 -2.11 9.09
CA ARG A 124 -11.23 -0.90 9.84
C ARG A 124 -11.26 0.28 8.85
N PRO A 125 -12.39 1.02 8.71
CA PRO A 125 -12.48 2.14 7.78
C PRO A 125 -11.61 3.32 8.23
N LEU A 126 -10.97 3.99 7.26
CA LEU A 126 -10.15 5.19 7.45
C LEU A 126 -11.05 6.41 7.73
N ARG A 127 -11.63 6.49 8.94
CA ARG A 127 -12.05 7.76 9.54
C ARG A 127 -11.03 8.11 10.62
N ASP A 128 -10.59 9.36 10.64
CA ASP A 128 -9.71 10.00 11.64
C ASP A 128 -8.19 9.98 11.38
N ALA A 129 -7.76 10.53 10.24
CA ALA A 129 -6.38 10.97 10.06
C ALA A 129 -6.26 12.39 9.46
N VAL A 130 -7.15 13.31 9.87
CA VAL A 130 -6.96 14.76 9.71
C VAL A 130 -7.62 15.48 10.89
N SER A 131 -6.84 15.73 11.95
CA SER A 131 -6.99 16.87 12.87
C SER A 131 -5.76 16.91 13.76
N GLY A 132 -4.94 17.93 13.54
CA GLY A 132 -3.69 18.24 14.22
C GLY A 132 -3.04 19.39 13.47
#